data_AF-A0A060WDT0-F1
#
_entry.id   AF-A0A060WDT0-F1
#
_cell.length_a   1.000
_cell.length_b   1.000
_cell.length_c   1.000
_cell.angle_alpha   90.00
_cell.angle_beta   90.00
_cell.angle_gamma   90.00
#
_symmetry.space_group_name_H-M   'P 1'
#
loop_
_entity.id
_entity.type
_entity.pdbx_description
1 polymer ?
#
loop_
_entity_poly.entity_id
_entity_poly.type
_entity_poly.pdbx_seq_one_letter_code
_entity_poly.pdbx_strand_id
1 'polypeptide(L)'
;MLSSMNDTQIINLTPGLATQCGFSFKFDPMGNAMFFASLQNCFSQNMDDKMFSLVMQFRLPGNYMTEDPVYRVSVRRTLPDIQTVPEQPTGGPNARSGNFRRGAEAVASGYKMTAVVFSPSKNVMNVDEVQRKGYAIANTPTRLVLRSLHNAEETYLQNVAGVSMRVLSTSTFFEQKWLVTRVDATAVCPTPG
;
A
#
# COMPACT_ATOMS: atom_id res chain seq x y z
N MET A 1 17.14 7.71 -12.26
CA MET A 1 16.40 8.32 -11.13
C MET A 1 14.92 8.07 -11.38
N LEU A 2 14.22 7.36 -10.50
CA LEU A 2 12.83 6.96 -10.74
C LEU A 2 11.89 8.03 -10.20
N SER A 3 11.08 8.63 -11.07
CA SER A 3 10.11 9.64 -10.72
C SER A 3 8.68 9.15 -10.90
N SER A 4 7.81 9.40 -9.92
CA SER A 4 6.36 9.28 -10.11
C SER A 4 5.76 10.69 -10.20
N MET A 5 4.78 10.89 -11.09
CA MET A 5 4.11 12.17 -11.26
C MET A 5 2.80 12.18 -10.47
N ASN A 6 2.70 13.10 -9.52
CA ASN A 6 1.40 13.59 -9.06
C ASN A 6 1.17 14.95 -9.74
N ASP A 7 0.46 14.93 -10.86
CA ASP A 7 -0.09 16.07 -11.64
C ASP A 7 0.77 17.29 -12.00
N THR A 8 2.06 17.36 -11.64
CA THR A 8 3.12 18.23 -12.23
C THR A 8 4.47 18.04 -11.53
N GLN A 9 4.52 17.33 -10.39
CA GLN A 9 5.73 17.19 -9.57
C GLN A 9 6.46 15.86 -9.83
N ILE A 10 7.77 15.95 -10.09
CA ILE A 10 8.68 14.80 -10.22
C ILE A 10 9.04 14.32 -8.81
N ILE A 11 8.51 13.17 -8.38
CA ILE A 11 8.78 12.61 -7.04
C ILE A 11 9.81 11.51 -7.14
N ASN A 12 11.00 11.72 -6.55
CA ASN A 12 12.05 10.72 -6.49
C ASN A 12 11.65 9.56 -5.58
N LEU A 13 11.56 8.36 -6.14
CA LEU A 13 11.32 7.13 -5.38
C LEU A 13 12.60 6.70 -4.67
N THR A 14 12.80 7.22 -3.45
CA THR A 14 13.80 6.68 -2.51
C THR A 14 13.39 5.26 -2.09
N PRO A 15 14.31 4.39 -1.65
CA PRO A 15 13.96 3.04 -1.20
C PRO A 15 12.88 3.01 -0.09
N GLY A 16 12.92 3.96 0.84
CA GLY A 16 11.91 4.10 1.89
C GLY A 16 10.54 4.50 1.34
N LEU A 17 10.49 5.54 0.49
CA LEU A 17 9.24 5.98 -0.14
C LEU A 17 8.66 4.91 -1.05
N ALA A 18 9.51 4.24 -1.84
CA ALA A 18 9.10 3.15 -2.71
C ALA A 18 8.39 2.06 -1.90
N THR A 19 8.97 1.63 -0.79
CA THR A 19 8.38 0.60 0.06
C THR A 19 7.05 1.05 0.68
N GLN A 20 7.00 2.23 1.29
CA GLN A 20 5.78 2.77 1.90
C GLN A 20 4.66 2.92 0.87
N CYS A 21 5.02 3.40 -0.32
CA CYS A 21 4.08 3.61 -1.41
C CYS A 21 3.85 2.38 -2.28
N GLY A 22 4.44 1.22 -1.99
CA GLY A 22 4.16 -0.02 -2.73
C GLY A 22 4.77 -0.05 -4.13
N PHE A 23 5.96 0.51 -4.31
CA PHE A 23 6.79 0.39 -5.50
C PHE A 23 7.99 -0.51 -5.24
N SER A 24 8.40 -1.27 -6.25
CA SER A 24 9.68 -1.97 -6.25
C SER A 24 10.27 -2.03 -7.66
N PHE A 25 11.58 -2.25 -7.71
CA PHE A 25 12.35 -2.27 -8.94
C PHE A 25 13.41 -3.37 -8.84
N LYS A 26 13.59 -4.12 -9.93
CA LYS A 26 14.65 -5.11 -10.06
C LYS A 26 15.03 -5.27 -11.53
N PHE A 27 16.22 -5.80 -11.78
CA PHE A 27 16.60 -6.30 -13.09
C PHE A 27 16.29 -7.79 -13.18
N ASP A 28 15.82 -8.26 -14.34
CA ASP A 28 15.76 -9.70 -14.60
C ASP A 28 17.18 -10.25 -14.88
N PRO A 29 17.37 -11.58 -14.91
CA PRO A 29 18.68 -12.17 -15.24
C PRO A 29 19.21 -11.80 -16.63
N MET A 30 18.37 -11.27 -17.52
CA MET A 30 18.72 -10.83 -18.87
C MET A 30 19.09 -9.33 -18.93
N GLY A 31 19.02 -8.61 -17.81
CA GLY A 31 19.32 -7.19 -17.72
C GLY A 31 18.14 -6.25 -18.02
N ASN A 32 16.92 -6.77 -18.20
CA ASN A 32 15.75 -5.92 -18.39
C ASN A 32 15.28 -5.33 -17.05
N ALA A 33 15.04 -4.03 -17.05
CA ALA A 33 14.44 -3.33 -15.93
C ALA A 33 12.97 -3.74 -15.73
N MET A 34 12.65 -4.29 -14.57
CA MET A 34 11.29 -4.57 -14.14
C MET A 34 10.87 -3.61 -13.03
N PHE A 35 9.74 -2.95 -13.25
CA PHE A 35 9.13 -2.04 -12.29
C PHE A 35 7.78 -2.59 -11.83
N PHE A 36 7.57 -2.62 -10.52
CA PHE A 36 6.34 -3.10 -9.90
C PHE A 36 5.67 -1.97 -9.12
N ALA A 37 4.37 -1.84 -9.29
CA ALA A 37 3.53 -0.92 -8.54
C ALA A 37 2.31 -1.67 -7.98
N SER A 38 2.10 -1.55 -6.68
CA SER A 38 0.89 -2.02 -6.00
C SER A 38 -0.33 -1.26 -6.53
N LEU A 39 -1.50 -1.89 -6.60
CA LEU A 39 -2.73 -1.20 -7.01
C LEU A 39 -3.09 -0.04 -6.06
N GLN A 40 -2.88 -0.22 -4.75
CA GLN A 40 -3.14 0.81 -3.74
C GLN A 40 -1.88 1.62 -3.42
N ASN A 41 -1.03 1.87 -4.42
CA ASN A 41 0.14 2.73 -4.23
C ASN A 41 -0.28 4.19 -3.94
N CYS A 42 0.61 4.99 -3.35
CA CYS A 42 0.31 6.37 -2.94
C CYS A 42 -0.19 7.28 -4.07
N PHE A 43 0.14 6.96 -5.32
CA PHE A 43 -0.15 7.79 -6.49
C PHE A 43 -1.20 7.16 -7.41
N SER A 44 -1.82 6.05 -7.00
CA SER A 44 -2.92 5.47 -7.74
C SER A 44 -4.17 6.30 -7.53
N GLN A 45 -4.84 6.64 -8.61
CA GLN A 45 -6.24 7.03 -8.53
C GLN A 45 -7.06 5.74 -8.29
N ASN A 46 -7.98 5.81 -7.34
CA ASN A 46 -8.87 4.71 -6.97
C ASN A 46 -10.31 5.17 -7.15
N MET A 47 -11.06 4.48 -8.00
CA MET A 47 -12.50 4.66 -8.16
C MET A 47 -13.19 3.44 -7.54
N ASP A 48 -13.76 3.66 -6.35
CA ASP A 48 -14.62 2.72 -5.61
C ASP A 48 -14.02 1.32 -5.38
N ASP A 49 -12.70 1.20 -5.24
CA ASP A 49 -11.97 -0.08 -5.10
C ASP A 49 -12.16 -1.05 -6.29
N LYS A 50 -12.73 -0.57 -7.39
CA LYS A 50 -13.00 -1.32 -8.62
C LYS A 50 -12.02 -0.98 -9.72
N MET A 51 -11.60 0.28 -9.81
CA MET A 51 -10.75 0.74 -10.89
C MET A 51 -9.60 1.59 -10.39
N PHE A 52 -8.39 1.15 -10.74
CA PHE A 52 -7.13 1.77 -10.35
C PHE A 52 -6.42 2.28 -11.59
N SER A 53 -5.97 3.53 -11.56
CA SER A 53 -5.15 4.09 -12.63
C SER A 53 -3.91 4.79 -12.10
N LEU A 54 -2.80 4.56 -12.78
CA LEU A 54 -1.49 5.09 -12.44
C LEU A 54 -0.82 5.64 -13.70
N VAL A 55 -0.25 6.84 -13.59
CA VAL A 55 0.56 7.45 -14.63
C VAL A 55 1.95 7.69 -14.08
N MET A 56 2.97 7.21 -14.76
CA MET A 56 4.37 7.31 -14.35
C MET A 56 5.25 7.83 -15.47
N GLN A 57 6.35 8.47 -15.09
CA GLN A 57 7.34 8.97 -16.02
C GLN A 57 8.73 8.55 -15.60
N PHE A 58 9.39 7.78 -16.46
CA PHE A 58 10.73 7.26 -16.24
C PHE A 58 11.74 8.17 -16.93
N ARG A 59 12.77 8.59 -16.19
CA ARG A 59 13.94 9.27 -16.72
C ARG A 59 15.13 8.32 -16.57
N LEU A 60 15.54 7.74 -17.69
CA LEU A 60 16.60 6.73 -17.74
C LEU A 60 17.88 7.37 -18.28
N PRO A 61 19.02 7.25 -17.58
CA PRO A 61 20.27 7.82 -18.08
C PRO A 61 20.68 7.13 -19.37
N GLY A 62 20.81 7.90 -20.45
CA GLY A 62 21.27 7.42 -21.75
C GLY A 62 22.78 7.59 -21.87
N ASN A 63 23.51 6.53 -22.23
CA ASN A 63 24.98 6.56 -22.30
C ASN A 63 25.55 7.43 -23.47
N TYR A 64 24.68 8.06 -24.27
CA TYR A 64 25.04 8.75 -25.52
C TYR A 64 24.25 10.04 -25.81
N MET A 65 23.37 10.49 -24.90
CA MET A 65 22.54 11.68 -25.09
C MET A 65 22.88 12.76 -24.07
N THR A 66 22.86 14.03 -24.49
CA THR A 66 23.03 15.21 -23.61
C THR A 66 21.86 15.40 -22.65
N GLU A 67 20.71 14.80 -22.94
CA GLU A 67 19.51 14.79 -22.08
C GLU A 67 18.99 13.35 -21.90
N ASP A 68 18.57 13.02 -20.68
CA ASP A 68 18.03 11.69 -20.39
C ASP A 68 16.67 11.50 -21.07
N PRO A 69 16.46 10.42 -21.85
CA PRO A 69 15.17 10.13 -22.45
C PRO A 69 14.08 9.93 -21.39
N VAL A 70 12.91 10.49 -21.69
CA VAL A 70 11.73 10.49 -20.84
C VAL A 70 10.67 9.54 -21.42
N TYR A 71 10.24 8.55 -20.63
CA TYR A 71 9.21 7.60 -21.01
C TYR A 71 7.98 7.76 -20.12
N ARG A 72 6.79 7.97 -20.73
CA ARG A 72 5.53 8.10 -19.99
C ARG A 72 4.70 6.83 -20.15
N VAL A 73 4.29 6.25 -19.04
CA VAL A 73 3.51 5.01 -18.99
C VAL A 73 2.21 5.28 -18.24
N SER A 74 1.08 4.86 -18.81
CA SER A 74 -0.23 4.89 -18.17
C SER A 74 -0.76 3.48 -18.06
N VAL A 75 -1.20 3.11 -16.86
CA VAL A 75 -1.78 1.81 -16.56
C VAL A 75 -3.15 2.01 -15.96
N ARG A 76 -4.14 1.26 -16.44
CA ARG A 76 -5.48 1.19 -15.88
C ARG A 76 -5.82 -0.28 -15.62
N ARG A 77 -6.30 -0.58 -14.42
CA ARG A 77 -6.67 -1.93 -13.99
C ARG A 77 -8.04 -1.90 -13.35
N THR A 78 -8.92 -2.76 -13.84
CA THR A 78 -10.23 -3.02 -13.22
C THR A 78 -10.13 -4.35 -12.49
N LEU A 79 -10.62 -4.39 -11.25
CA LEU A 79 -10.71 -5.61 -10.47
C LEU A 79 -12.13 -6.18 -10.55
N PRO A 80 -12.29 -7.51 -10.51
CA PRO A 80 -13.61 -8.11 -10.38
C PRO A 80 -14.24 -7.67 -9.05
N ASP A 81 -15.58 -7.62 -9.03
CA ASP A 81 -16.30 -7.36 -7.79
C ASP A 81 -15.92 -8.42 -6.76
N ILE A 82 -15.62 -7.95 -5.54
CA ILE A 82 -15.43 -8.82 -4.39
C ILE A 82 -16.76 -9.54 -4.21
N GLN A 83 -16.79 -10.87 -4.36
CA GLN A 83 -17.97 -11.64 -4.00
C GLN A 83 -18.27 -11.33 -2.54
N THR A 84 -19.32 -10.55 -2.30
CA THR A 84 -19.80 -10.31 -0.96
C THR A 84 -20.22 -11.67 -0.42
N VAL A 85 -19.59 -12.09 0.69
CA VAL A 85 -20.21 -13.09 1.56
C VAL A 85 -21.62 -12.56 1.84
N PRO A 86 -22.69 -13.38 1.73
CA PRO A 86 -24.06 -12.87 1.76
C PRO A 86 -24.28 -11.96 2.96
N GLU A 87 -24.52 -10.68 2.70
CA GLU A 87 -24.90 -9.70 3.72
C GLU A 87 -26.24 -10.13 4.30
N GLN A 88 -26.26 -10.34 5.62
CA GLN A 88 -27.49 -10.33 6.37
C GLN A 88 -28.06 -8.90 6.34
N PRO A 89 -29.36 -8.70 6.07
CA PRO A 89 -29.85 -7.42 5.63
C PRO A 89 -29.93 -6.42 6.80
N THR A 90 -29.20 -5.32 6.69
CA THR A 90 -29.47 -4.10 7.45
C THR A 90 -29.55 -2.92 6.49
N GLY A 91 -30.75 -2.40 6.32
CA GLY A 91 -31.07 -1.33 5.39
C GLY A 91 -30.65 0.06 5.86
N GLY A 92 -30.38 0.94 4.90
CA GLY A 92 -30.30 2.39 5.10
C GLY A 92 -29.55 3.10 3.96
N PRO A 93 -29.96 4.30 3.51
CA PRO A 93 -29.81 4.72 2.10
C PRO A 93 -28.66 5.70 1.80
N ASN A 94 -28.07 5.48 0.62
CA ASN A 94 -27.50 6.42 -0.35
C ASN A 94 -26.44 7.44 0.11
N ALA A 95 -25.15 7.13 -0.12
CA ALA A 95 -24.07 8.11 -0.18
C ALA A 95 -23.65 8.38 -1.63
N ARG A 96 -23.77 9.64 -2.06
CA ARG A 96 -23.38 10.13 -3.40
C ARG A 96 -21.86 10.10 -3.57
N SER A 97 -21.42 9.64 -4.74
CA SER A 97 -20.04 9.63 -5.21
C SER A 97 -19.49 11.06 -5.35
N GLY A 98 -18.39 11.34 -4.66
CA GLY A 98 -17.65 12.60 -4.72
C GLY A 98 -16.15 12.33 -4.87
N ASN A 99 -15.53 12.98 -5.86
CA ASN A 99 -14.11 12.84 -6.22
C ASN A 99 -13.17 13.13 -5.04
N PHE A 100 -12.48 12.11 -4.52
CA PHE A 100 -11.52 12.28 -3.43
C PHE A 100 -10.07 12.22 -3.94
N ARG A 101 -9.48 13.40 -4.17
CA ARG A 101 -8.03 13.58 -4.27
C ARG A 101 -7.49 14.00 -2.90
N ARG A 102 -7.22 13.02 -2.04
CA ARG A 102 -6.24 13.13 -0.95
C ARG A 102 -6.00 11.75 -0.35
N GLY A 103 -4.74 11.35 -0.24
CA GLY A 103 -4.39 10.15 0.51
C GLY A 103 -4.77 10.32 1.99
N ALA A 104 -5.17 9.21 2.59
CA ALA A 104 -5.33 9.00 4.03
C ALA A 104 -6.41 9.83 4.74
N GLU A 105 -7.68 9.50 4.51
CA GLU A 105 -8.67 9.52 5.58
C GLU A 105 -9.49 8.25 5.49
N ALA A 106 -9.78 7.64 6.64
CA ALA A 106 -10.61 6.45 6.80
C ALA A 106 -12.07 6.74 6.39
N VAL A 107 -12.32 6.91 5.10
CA VAL A 107 -13.65 7.26 4.58
C VAL A 107 -14.30 6.02 3.99
N ALA A 108 -14.75 5.18 4.91
CA ALA A 108 -15.74 4.16 4.62
C ALA A 108 -16.86 4.13 5.67
N SER A 109 -16.56 4.51 6.91
CA SER A 109 -17.48 4.25 8.02
C SER A 109 -17.40 5.24 9.20
N GLY A 110 -16.59 6.30 9.12
CA GLY A 110 -16.44 7.26 10.21
C GLY A 110 -15.64 6.75 11.41
N TYR A 111 -14.92 5.64 11.24
CA TYR A 111 -14.00 5.11 12.25
C TYR A 111 -12.61 5.70 12.05
N LYS A 112 -12.00 6.17 13.13
CA LYS A 112 -10.62 6.66 13.14
C LYS A 112 -9.70 5.53 13.56
N MET A 113 -8.64 5.29 12.78
CA MET A 113 -7.56 4.41 13.20
C MET A 113 -6.79 5.08 14.34
N THR A 114 -6.78 4.47 15.53
CA THR A 114 -6.22 5.10 16.74
C THR A 114 -4.91 4.46 17.17
N ALA A 115 -4.82 3.14 17.08
CA ALA A 115 -3.64 2.40 17.52
C ALA A 115 -3.36 1.18 16.63
N VAL A 116 -2.08 0.84 16.54
CA VAL A 116 -1.56 -0.35 15.88
C VAL A 116 -0.67 -1.06 16.88
N VAL A 117 -0.94 -2.34 17.10
CA VAL A 117 -0.15 -3.20 17.98
C VAL A 117 0.58 -4.22 17.13
N PHE A 118 1.90 -4.25 17.21
CA PHE A 118 2.73 -5.23 16.51
C PHE A 118 2.86 -6.51 17.33
N SER A 119 2.92 -7.66 16.65
CA SER A 119 3.16 -8.95 17.26
C SER A 119 4.42 -9.59 16.63
N PRO A 120 5.31 -10.19 17.44
CA PRO A 120 5.16 -10.52 18.86
C PRO A 120 5.64 -9.44 19.84
N SER A 121 6.22 -8.33 19.37
CA SER A 121 6.83 -7.29 20.22
C SER A 121 5.85 -6.64 21.20
N LYS A 122 4.55 -6.64 20.88
CA LYS A 122 3.48 -5.92 21.59
C LYS A 122 3.69 -4.41 21.62
N ASN A 123 4.55 -3.88 20.74
CA ASN A 123 4.75 -2.45 20.60
C ASN A 123 3.45 -1.80 20.11
N VAL A 124 3.00 -0.77 20.82
CA VAL A 124 1.80 -0.01 20.49
C VAL A 124 2.23 1.34 19.93
N MET A 125 1.75 1.67 18.74
CA MET A 125 2.06 2.93 18.06
C MET A 125 0.77 3.56 17.51
N ASN A 126 0.74 4.89 17.42
CA ASN A 126 -0.29 5.57 16.64
C ASN A 126 0.06 5.55 15.14
N VAL A 127 -0.89 5.93 14.28
CA VAL A 127 -0.72 5.85 12.82
C VAL A 127 0.45 6.70 12.32
N ASP A 128 0.62 7.91 12.86
CA ASP A 128 1.68 8.82 12.44
C ASP A 128 3.07 8.27 12.81
N GLU A 129 3.19 7.61 13.95
CA GLU A 129 4.41 6.94 14.38
C GLU A 129 4.72 5.72 13.53
N VAL A 130 3.73 4.89 13.23
CA VAL A 130 3.85 3.74 12.31
C VAL A 130 4.39 4.19 10.96
N GLN A 131 3.84 5.27 10.41
CA GLN A 131 4.28 5.85 9.13
C GLN A 131 5.70 6.41 9.21
N ARG A 132 6.04 7.12 10.30
CA ARG A 132 7.40 7.63 10.52
C ARG A 132 8.45 6.52 10.62
N LYS A 133 8.08 5.35 11.18
CA LYS A 133 8.94 4.15 11.19
C LYS A 133 9.01 3.42 9.84
N GLY A 134 8.26 3.87 8.84
CA GLY A 134 8.32 3.37 7.48
C GLY A 134 7.41 2.19 7.16
N TYR A 135 6.45 1.92 8.03
CA TYR A 135 5.33 1.03 7.73
C TYR A 135 4.22 1.81 7.03
N ALA A 136 3.43 1.15 6.19
CA ALA A 136 2.21 1.74 5.65
C ALA A 136 1.01 0.92 6.11
N ILE A 137 0.13 1.57 6.86
CA ILE A 137 -1.15 1.00 7.30
C ILE A 137 -2.23 1.98 6.86
N ALA A 138 -3.14 1.48 6.03
CA ALA A 138 -4.24 2.25 5.49
C ALA A 138 -5.40 1.32 5.16
N ASN A 139 -6.58 1.89 4.98
CA ASN A 139 -7.74 1.16 4.53
C ASN A 139 -8.57 1.99 3.57
N THR A 140 -9.28 1.28 2.72
CA THR A 140 -10.37 1.75 1.86
C THR A 140 -11.66 1.11 2.39
N PRO A 141 -12.85 1.43 1.82
CA PRO A 141 -14.07 0.75 2.22
C PRO A 141 -14.03 -0.77 2.15
N THR A 142 -13.30 -1.33 1.19
CA THR A 142 -13.30 -2.79 0.99
C THR A 142 -11.93 -3.44 1.13
N ARG A 143 -10.85 -2.68 1.37
CA ARG A 143 -9.49 -3.21 1.40
C ARG A 143 -8.67 -2.66 2.55
N LEU A 144 -7.88 -3.54 3.15
CA LEU A 144 -6.82 -3.18 4.08
C LEU A 144 -5.47 -3.16 3.35
N VAL A 145 -4.61 -2.21 3.71
CA VAL A 145 -3.22 -2.10 3.26
C VAL A 145 -2.32 -2.23 4.46
N LEU A 146 -1.40 -3.18 4.39
CA LEU A 146 -0.34 -3.39 5.35
C LEU A 146 0.97 -3.58 4.58
N ARG A 147 1.97 -2.72 4.84
CA ARG A 147 3.30 -2.78 4.19
C ARG A 147 4.41 -2.53 5.20
N SER A 148 5.54 -3.19 4.96
CA SER A 148 6.80 -2.92 5.64
C SER A 148 7.97 -3.02 4.67
N LEU A 149 9.11 -2.45 5.09
CA LEU A 149 10.39 -2.85 4.52
C LEU A 149 10.61 -4.35 4.77
N HIS A 150 11.39 -4.99 3.89
CA HIS A 150 11.70 -6.40 4.06
C HIS A 150 12.39 -6.61 5.41
N ASN A 151 13.47 -5.91 5.75
CA ASN A 151 14.16 -6.10 7.04
C ASN A 151 13.70 -5.13 8.13
N ALA A 152 12.39 -4.87 8.22
CA ALA A 152 11.86 -3.93 9.22
C ALA A 152 11.90 -4.53 10.65
N GLU A 153 12.07 -3.66 11.64
CA GLU A 153 12.24 -4.00 13.07
C GLU A 153 11.10 -4.87 13.62
N GLU A 154 9.85 -4.59 13.23
CA GLU A 154 8.65 -5.28 13.71
C GLU A 154 8.31 -6.53 12.87
N THR A 155 9.25 -7.01 12.05
CA THR A 155 9.12 -8.27 11.30
C THR A 155 9.94 -9.36 11.96
N TYR A 156 9.43 -10.59 11.89
CA TYR A 156 10.13 -11.75 12.42
C TYR A 156 10.18 -12.89 11.39
N LEU A 157 11.10 -13.82 11.59
CA LEU A 157 11.20 -15.02 10.76
C LEU A 157 10.36 -16.13 11.37
N GLN A 158 9.62 -16.83 10.53
CA GLN A 158 8.83 -18.00 10.90
C GLN A 158 8.98 -19.07 9.83
N ASN A 159 9.31 -20.30 10.23
CA ASN A 159 9.29 -21.43 9.32
C ASN A 159 7.83 -21.91 9.15
N VAL A 160 7.37 -21.98 7.91
CA VAL A 160 6.06 -22.53 7.55
C VAL A 160 6.28 -23.64 6.52
N ALA A 161 6.05 -24.89 6.93
CA ALA A 161 6.23 -26.07 6.09
C ALA A 161 7.61 -26.15 5.40
N GLY A 162 8.69 -25.82 6.13
CA GLY A 162 10.05 -25.85 5.61
C GLY A 162 10.50 -24.56 4.91
N VAL A 163 9.58 -23.63 4.62
CA VAL A 163 9.91 -22.35 4.00
C VAL A 163 10.11 -21.28 5.07
N SER A 164 11.28 -20.62 5.07
CA SER A 164 11.50 -19.45 5.91
C SER A 164 10.70 -18.28 5.37
N MET A 165 9.70 -17.86 6.15
CA MET A 165 8.84 -16.72 5.85
C MET A 165 9.23 -15.56 6.75
N ARG A 166 9.24 -14.37 6.20
CA ARG A 166 9.22 -13.15 6.97
C ARG A 166 7.79 -12.71 7.20
N VAL A 167 7.45 -12.46 8.46
CA VAL A 167 6.10 -12.20 8.92
C VAL A 167 6.01 -10.80 9.51
N LEU A 168 4.97 -10.08 9.14
CA LEU A 168 4.52 -8.85 9.75
C LEU A 168 3.11 -9.09 10.27
N SER A 169 2.88 -8.96 11.57
CA SER A 169 1.58 -9.19 12.18
C SER A 169 1.16 -8.00 13.03
N THR A 170 -0.06 -7.50 12.81
CA THR A 170 -0.57 -6.29 13.46
C THR A 170 -2.02 -6.45 13.89
N SER A 171 -2.37 -5.82 15.00
CA SER A 171 -3.75 -5.57 15.41
C SER A 171 -4.04 -4.07 15.33
N THR A 172 -4.96 -3.68 14.47
CA THR A 172 -5.34 -2.27 14.28
C THR A 172 -6.67 -1.98 14.95
N PHE A 173 -6.71 -0.90 15.73
CA PHE A 173 -7.90 -0.45 16.45
C PHE A 173 -8.53 0.74 15.72
N PHE A 174 -9.83 0.60 15.47
CA PHE A 174 -10.67 1.56 14.78
C PHE A 174 -11.77 2.02 15.74
N GLU A 175 -11.77 3.29 16.09
CA GLU A 175 -12.70 3.85 17.07
C GLU A 175 -13.77 4.72 16.40
N GLN A 176 -15.02 4.53 16.83
CA GLN A 176 -16.14 5.40 16.48
C GLN A 176 -17.07 5.59 17.67
N LYS A 177 -17.04 6.79 18.28
CA LYS A 177 -17.84 7.21 19.44
C LYS A 177 -17.76 6.23 20.63
N TRP A 178 -18.57 5.18 20.63
CA TRP A 178 -18.69 4.18 21.70
C TRP A 178 -18.27 2.76 21.26
N LEU A 179 -17.92 2.57 20.00
CA LEU A 179 -17.54 1.29 19.43
C LEU A 179 -16.05 1.28 19.06
N VAL A 180 -15.37 0.20 19.41
CA VAL A 180 -13.99 -0.07 19.00
C VAL A 180 -13.98 -1.38 18.22
N THR A 181 -13.52 -1.31 16.98
CA THR A 181 -13.32 -2.48 16.13
C THR A 181 -11.83 -2.81 16.07
N ARG A 182 -11.48 -4.06 16.33
CA ARG A 182 -10.13 -4.57 16.16
C ARG A 182 -10.06 -5.39 14.88
N VAL A 183 -9.06 -5.12 14.05
CA VAL A 183 -8.74 -5.90 12.85
C VAL A 183 -7.35 -6.48 13.01
N ASP A 184 -7.26 -7.80 13.00
CA ASP A 184 -5.99 -8.52 12.97
C ASP A 184 -5.59 -8.80 11.52
N ALA A 185 -4.35 -8.46 11.18
CA ALA A 185 -3.82 -8.64 9.84
C ALA A 185 -2.38 -9.16 9.89
N THR A 186 -2.08 -10.12 9.01
CA THR A 186 -0.76 -10.71 8.90
C THR A 186 -0.35 -10.77 7.43
N ALA A 187 0.82 -10.21 7.12
CA ALA A 187 1.45 -10.30 5.81
C ALA A 187 2.68 -11.20 5.92
N VAL A 188 2.83 -12.13 4.97
CA VAL A 188 3.94 -13.09 4.93
C VAL A 188 4.61 -13.07 3.56
N CYS A 189 5.94 -13.01 3.57
CA CYS A 189 6.76 -13.03 2.36
C CYS A 189 7.88 -14.08 2.52
N PRO A 190 8.09 -14.98 1.56
CA PRO A 190 9.24 -15.88 1.58
C PRO A 190 10.55 -15.09 1.64
N THR A 191 11.49 -15.52 2.49
CA THR A 191 12.85 -14.98 2.45
C THR A 191 13.68 -15.74 1.42
N PRO A 192 14.52 -15.06 0.62
CA PRO A 192 15.52 -15.76 -0.18
C PRO A 192 16.38 -16.65 0.72
N GLY A 193 16.53 -17.91 0.35
CA GLY A 193 17.50 -18.82 0.94
C GLY A 193 18.89 -18.61 0.37
#